data_AF-A0A838EYS5-F1
#
_entry.id   AF-A0A838EYS5-F1
#
_cell.length_a   1.000
_cell.length_b   1.000
_cell.length_c   1.000
_cell.angle_alpha   90.00
_cell.angle_beta   90.00
_cell.angle_gamma   90.00
#
_symmetry.space_group_name_H-M   'P 1'
#
loop_
_entity.id
_entity.type
_entity.pdbx_description
1 polymer ?
#
loop_
_entity_poly.entity_id
_entity_poly.type
_entity_poly.pdbx_seq_one_letter_code
_entity_poly.pdbx_strand_id
1 'polypeptide(L)'
;DKYNMPYLRDYIMDYTCLADVAETSASWGNLEHLYDSTVEKMNKLFTEQNTKGYLGCHLSHSYQDGACLYFTYAVKQTPGKEMEQYYQYKKFITDCFVSSGGTLSHHHAVGYEHLPWLKHELGPFNSNLLSKVKTQLDPANIFNPGSLDPERVHPFIKAYDSIAD
;
A
#
# COMPACT_ATOMS: atom_id res chain seq x y z
N ASP A 1 2.04 -7.09 23.25
CA ASP A 1 3.42 -7.07 22.72
C ASP A 1 3.36 -7.05 21.20
N LYS A 2 4.28 -6.34 20.53
CA LYS A 2 4.28 -6.13 19.06
C LYS A 2 4.36 -7.45 18.28
N TYR A 3 5.08 -8.43 18.80
CA TYR A 3 5.24 -9.74 18.18
C TYR A 3 3.93 -10.56 18.18
N ASN A 4 2.96 -10.18 19.01
CA ASN A 4 1.68 -10.88 19.08
C ASN A 4 0.61 -10.30 18.15
N MET A 5 0.82 -9.11 17.58
CA MET A 5 -0.16 -8.45 16.72
C MET A 5 -0.54 -9.27 15.48
N PRO A 6 0.38 -10.01 14.82
CA PRO A 6 0.00 -10.88 13.70
C PRO A 6 -0.99 -12.00 14.09
N TYR A 7 -0.93 -12.54 15.32
CA TYR A 7 -1.90 -13.54 15.77
C TYR A 7 -3.30 -12.96 15.97
N LEU A 8 -3.38 -11.68 16.35
CA LEU A 8 -4.67 -11.00 16.44
C LEU A 8 -5.34 -10.90 15.06
N ARG A 9 -4.57 -10.67 13.99
CA ARG A 9 -5.10 -10.65 12.62
C ARG A 9 -5.80 -11.97 12.29
N ASP A 10 -5.12 -13.08 12.50
CA ASP A 10 -5.69 -14.41 12.19
C ASP A 10 -6.96 -14.65 13.02
N TYR A 11 -6.94 -14.31 14.32
CA TYR A 11 -8.11 -14.40 15.19
C TYR A 11 -9.30 -13.56 14.68
N ILE A 12 -9.11 -12.29 14.31
CA ILE A 12 -10.23 -11.45 13.86
C ILE A 12 -10.73 -11.84 12.45
N MET A 13 -9.89 -12.46 11.64
CA MET A 13 -10.30 -13.00 10.34
C MET A 13 -11.32 -14.14 10.48
N ASP A 14 -11.23 -14.96 11.53
CA ASP A 14 -12.24 -15.97 11.86
C ASP A 14 -13.62 -15.35 12.18
N TYR A 15 -13.65 -14.07 12.55
CA TYR A 15 -14.87 -13.30 12.84
C TYR A 15 -15.24 -12.31 11.73
N THR A 16 -14.90 -12.64 10.48
CA THR A 16 -15.26 -11.86 9.28
C THR A 16 -14.64 -10.46 9.24
N CYS A 17 -13.45 -10.27 9.82
CA CYS A 17 -12.73 -9.01 9.75
C CYS A 17 -11.52 -9.13 8.81
N LEU A 18 -11.49 -8.31 7.77
CA LEU A 18 -10.32 -8.11 6.93
C LEU A 18 -9.44 -7.07 7.62
N ALA A 19 -8.16 -7.39 7.83
CA ALA A 19 -7.22 -6.45 8.41
C ALA A 19 -5.86 -6.55 7.73
N ASP A 20 -5.24 -5.40 7.51
CA ASP A 20 -3.88 -5.31 6.99
C ASP A 20 -3.22 -4.00 7.42
N VAL A 21 -1.98 -3.82 6.99
CA VAL A 21 -1.12 -2.69 7.27
C VAL A 21 -0.68 -2.00 5.98
N ALA A 22 -0.44 -0.71 6.07
CA ALA A 22 0.16 0.07 5.02
C ALA A 22 1.07 1.12 5.66
N GLU A 23 2.15 1.49 4.98
CA GLU A 23 3.17 2.33 5.55
C GLU A 23 3.71 3.29 4.50
N THR A 24 4.15 4.45 4.95
CA THR A 24 4.72 5.49 4.10
C THR A 24 5.68 6.35 4.93
N SER A 25 6.44 7.20 4.27
CA SER A 25 7.26 8.22 4.92
C SER A 25 7.07 9.59 4.28
N ALA A 26 7.26 10.64 5.07
CA ALA A 26 7.26 12.01 4.59
C ALA A 26 8.20 12.89 5.41
N SER A 27 8.54 14.05 4.85
CA SER A 27 9.29 15.06 5.57
C SER A 27 8.47 15.63 6.74
N TRP A 28 9.15 16.18 7.75
CA TRP A 28 8.47 16.74 8.92
C TRP A 28 7.42 17.81 8.57
N GLY A 29 7.69 18.64 7.55
CA GLY A 29 6.78 19.68 7.10
C GLY A 29 5.50 19.17 6.41
N ASN A 30 5.47 17.90 6.01
CA ASN A 30 4.31 17.28 5.32
C ASN A 30 3.68 16.13 6.13
N LEU A 31 4.32 15.66 7.20
CA LEU A 31 3.92 14.45 7.93
C LEU A 31 2.49 14.56 8.51
N GLU A 32 2.15 15.71 9.09
CA GLU A 32 0.82 15.95 9.67
C GLU A 32 -0.25 16.01 8.57
N HIS A 33 0.01 16.72 7.47
CA HIS A 33 -0.89 16.77 6.31
C HIS A 33 -1.15 15.36 5.74
N LEU A 34 -0.09 14.56 5.59
CA LEU A 34 -0.19 13.18 5.11
C LEU A 34 -1.05 12.31 6.04
N TYR A 35 -0.85 12.42 7.35
CA TYR A 35 -1.66 11.73 8.34
C TYR A 35 -3.13 12.15 8.26
N ASP A 36 -3.41 13.46 8.37
CA ASP A 36 -4.77 13.99 8.41
C ASP A 36 -5.54 13.66 7.13
N SER A 37 -4.91 13.86 5.97
CA SER A 37 -5.56 13.57 4.68
C SER A 37 -5.88 12.09 4.53
N THR A 38 -4.98 11.20 4.96
CA THR A 38 -5.23 9.75 4.93
C THR A 38 -6.37 9.36 5.85
N VAL A 39 -6.36 9.84 7.09
CA VAL A 39 -7.39 9.54 8.10
C VAL A 39 -8.75 10.06 7.65
N GLU A 40 -8.83 11.28 7.13
CA GLU A 40 -10.06 11.87 6.60
C GLU A 40 -10.63 11.04 5.45
N LYS A 41 -9.81 10.74 4.43
CA LYS A 41 -10.23 9.99 3.23
C LYS A 41 -10.67 8.57 3.58
N MET A 42 -9.96 7.87 4.46
CA MET A 42 -10.32 6.51 4.89
C MET A 42 -11.62 6.49 5.71
N ASN A 43 -11.82 7.44 6.63
CA ASN A 43 -13.08 7.54 7.39
C ASN A 43 -14.26 7.89 6.48
N LYS A 44 -14.03 8.75 5.48
CA LYS A 44 -15.03 9.05 4.44
C LYS A 44 -15.38 7.79 3.66
N LEU A 45 -14.40 7.00 3.22
CA LEU A 45 -14.63 5.73 2.53
C LEU A 45 -15.47 4.75 3.39
N PHE A 46 -15.15 4.61 4.68
CA PHE A 46 -15.96 3.78 5.59
C PHE A 46 -17.42 4.24 5.67
N THR A 47 -17.64 5.55 5.72
CA THR A 47 -18.97 6.16 5.77
C THR A 47 -19.74 5.92 4.47
N GLU A 48 -19.11 6.16 3.32
CA GLU A 48 -19.70 5.96 1.98
C GLU A 48 -20.08 4.50 1.72
N GLN A 49 -19.27 3.56 2.20
CA GLN A 49 -19.57 2.12 2.12
C GLN A 49 -20.53 1.62 3.22
N ASN A 50 -20.99 2.51 4.11
CA ASN A 50 -21.82 2.17 5.27
C ASN A 50 -21.24 0.98 6.08
N THR A 51 -19.92 0.99 6.28
CA THR A 51 -19.20 -0.07 7.00
C THR A 51 -18.54 0.48 8.26
N LYS A 52 -18.39 -0.39 9.26
CA LYS A 52 -17.61 -0.07 10.47
C LYS A 52 -16.16 -0.47 10.20
N GLY A 53 -15.31 0.54 9.99
CA GLY A 53 -13.87 0.39 9.84
C GLY A 53 -13.10 0.81 11.08
N TYR A 54 -11.91 0.26 11.24
CA TYR A 54 -10.87 0.70 12.16
C TYR A 54 -9.70 1.24 11.32
N LEU A 55 -9.13 2.36 11.76
CA LEU A 55 -7.87 2.87 11.27
C LEU A 55 -7.05 3.36 12.47
N GLY A 56 -5.89 2.73 12.68
CA GLY A 56 -4.88 3.19 13.62
C GLY A 56 -3.62 3.58 12.88
N CYS A 57 -2.84 4.50 13.45
CA CYS A 57 -1.53 4.86 12.94
C CYS A 57 -0.55 5.03 14.10
N HIS A 58 0.70 4.67 13.88
CA HIS A 58 1.79 5.01 14.78
C HIS A 58 3.01 5.45 13.99
N LEU A 59 3.83 6.29 14.62
CA LEU A 59 5.13 6.66 14.10
C LEU A 59 6.11 5.53 14.44
N SER A 60 6.66 4.87 13.41
CA SER A 60 7.52 3.70 13.62
C SER A 60 9.01 4.07 13.68
N HIS A 61 9.42 5.10 12.93
CA HIS A 61 10.80 5.57 12.83
C HIS A 61 10.83 7.09 12.65
N SER A 62 11.83 7.73 13.27
CA SER A 62 12.14 9.15 13.09
C SER A 62 13.51 9.30 12.45
N TYR A 63 13.63 10.30 11.59
CA TYR A 63 14.87 10.70 10.92
C TYR A 63 15.09 12.20 11.09
N GLN A 64 16.23 12.68 10.62
CA GLN A 64 16.55 14.10 10.64
C GLN A 64 15.51 14.92 9.86
N ASP A 65 15.10 14.46 8.68
CA ASP A 65 14.25 15.23 7.77
C ASP A 65 12.78 14.77 7.73
N GLY A 66 12.42 13.70 8.43
CA GLY A 66 11.07 13.15 8.39
C GLY A 66 10.85 11.90 9.24
N ALA A 67 9.75 11.19 9.00
CA ALA A 67 9.40 10.00 9.74
C ALA A 67 8.59 9.00 8.91
N CYS A 68 8.48 7.77 9.41
CA CYS A 68 7.60 6.74 8.88
C CYS A 68 6.28 6.70 9.67
N LEU A 69 5.17 6.82 8.95
CA LEU A 69 3.82 6.56 9.45
C LEU A 69 3.42 5.14 9.08
N TYR A 70 2.99 4.37 10.09
CA TYR A 70 2.58 2.98 9.93
C TYR A 70 1.11 2.82 10.30
N PHE A 71 0.29 2.61 9.28
CA PHE A 71 -1.16 2.45 9.40
C PHE A 71 -1.53 0.97 9.54
N THR A 72 -2.53 0.73 10.39
CA THR A 72 -3.23 -0.55 10.51
C THR A 72 -4.70 -0.28 10.29
N TYR A 73 -5.33 -1.00 9.37
CA TYR A 73 -6.75 -0.86 9.11
C TYR A 73 -7.44 -2.20 9.23
N ALA A 74 -8.72 -2.17 9.60
CA ALA A 74 -9.56 -3.35 9.63
C ALA A 74 -11.00 -2.99 9.25
N VAL A 75 -11.66 -3.85 8.49
CA VAL A 75 -13.03 -3.68 8.02
C VAL A 75 -13.79 -4.99 8.06
N LYS A 76 -15.12 -4.93 8.14
CA LYS A 76 -15.93 -6.13 7.96
C LYS A 76 -15.78 -6.66 6.54
N GLN A 77 -15.58 -7.97 6.39
CA GLN A 77 -15.52 -8.67 5.12
C GLN A 77 -16.86 -8.59 4.38
N THR A 78 -16.80 -8.44 3.07
CA THR A 78 -17.93 -8.63 2.16
C THR A 78 -17.91 -10.08 1.64
N PRO A 79 -18.87 -10.94 2.03
CA PRO A 79 -18.86 -12.34 1.65
C PRO A 79 -18.78 -12.54 0.14
N GLY A 80 -17.81 -13.35 -0.30
CA GLY A 80 -17.58 -13.69 -1.71
C GLY A 80 -16.85 -12.60 -2.51
N LYS A 81 -16.42 -11.51 -1.87
CA LYS A 81 -15.67 -10.39 -2.48
C LYS A 81 -14.43 -10.00 -1.68
N GLU A 82 -13.94 -10.88 -0.81
CA GLU A 82 -12.93 -10.56 0.20
C GLU A 82 -11.61 -10.08 -0.43
N MET A 83 -11.18 -10.73 -1.53
CA MET A 83 -9.97 -10.34 -2.25
C MET A 83 -10.14 -9.03 -3.02
N GLU A 84 -11.30 -8.83 -3.66
CA GLU A 84 -11.62 -7.57 -4.35
C GLU A 84 -11.62 -6.41 -3.35
N GLN A 85 -12.26 -6.61 -2.21
CA GLN A 85 -12.28 -5.66 -1.10
C GLN A 85 -10.87 -5.38 -0.57
N TYR A 86 -10.04 -6.42 -0.36
CA TYR A 86 -8.64 -6.26 0.04
C TYR A 86 -7.91 -5.30 -0.91
N TYR A 87 -8.00 -5.56 -2.22
CA TYR A 87 -7.35 -4.72 -3.22
C TYR A 87 -7.92 -3.30 -3.22
N GLN A 88 -9.25 -3.11 -3.13
CA GLN A 88 -9.85 -1.79 -3.04
C GLN A 88 -9.25 -0.95 -1.91
N TYR A 89 -9.17 -1.51 -0.70
CA TYR A 89 -8.64 -0.81 0.46
C TYR A 89 -7.14 -0.56 0.37
N LYS A 90 -6.34 -1.54 -0.12
CA LYS A 90 -4.91 -1.34 -0.35
C LYS A 90 -4.63 -0.28 -1.42
N LYS A 91 -5.43 -0.26 -2.50
CA LYS A 91 -5.34 0.79 -3.52
C LYS A 91 -5.56 2.15 -2.88
N PHE A 92 -6.68 2.27 -2.19
CA PHE A 92 -7.19 3.54 -1.75
C PHE A 92 -6.24 4.20 -0.73
N ILE A 93 -5.73 3.42 0.23
CA ILE A 93 -4.78 3.95 1.21
C ILE A 93 -3.44 4.33 0.56
N THR A 94 -2.97 3.56 -0.42
CA THR A 94 -1.74 3.89 -1.17
C THR A 94 -1.92 5.14 -2.03
N ASP A 95 -3.07 5.30 -2.70
CA ASP A 95 -3.44 6.51 -3.43
C ASP A 95 -3.49 7.74 -2.50
N CYS A 96 -3.98 7.57 -1.26
CA CYS A 96 -3.94 8.63 -0.25
C CYS A 96 -2.50 9.05 0.05
N PHE A 97 -1.60 8.09 0.26
CA PHE A 97 -0.19 8.41 0.52
C PHE A 97 0.46 9.18 -0.63
N VAL A 98 0.36 8.63 -1.84
CA VAL A 98 0.98 9.21 -3.04
C VAL A 98 0.39 10.59 -3.34
N SER A 99 -0.93 10.76 -3.26
CA SER A 99 -1.58 12.05 -3.52
C SER A 99 -1.31 13.11 -2.45
N SER A 100 -0.93 12.71 -1.24
CA SER A 100 -0.57 13.61 -0.14
C SER A 100 0.95 13.76 0.05
N GLY A 101 1.76 13.34 -0.93
CA GLY A 101 3.21 13.56 -0.93
C GLY A 101 3.99 12.65 0.03
N GLY A 102 3.42 11.50 0.40
CA GLY A 102 4.14 10.42 1.05
C GLY A 102 4.89 9.55 0.03
N THR A 103 5.98 8.91 0.46
CA THR A 103 6.69 7.91 -0.35
C THR A 103 5.82 6.67 -0.56
N LEU A 104 6.03 5.95 -1.66
CA LEU A 104 5.31 4.71 -1.93
C LEU A 104 5.51 3.63 -0.85
N SER A 105 6.70 3.56 -0.25
CA SER A 105 7.01 2.65 0.86
C SER A 105 8.23 3.18 1.63
N HIS A 106 8.28 2.92 2.93
CA HIS A 106 9.48 3.08 3.77
C HIS A 106 10.27 1.76 3.86
N HIS A 107 9.60 0.61 4.02
CA HIS A 107 10.29 -0.66 4.25
C HIS A 107 9.58 -1.94 3.78
N HIS A 108 8.29 -1.90 3.42
CA HIS A 108 7.61 -3.04 2.80
C HIS A 108 8.04 -3.27 1.34
N ALA A 109 8.73 -2.29 0.74
CA ALA A 109 9.16 -2.27 -0.65
C ALA A 109 7.98 -2.29 -1.63
N VAL A 110 8.26 -2.58 -2.91
CA VAL A 110 7.28 -2.42 -3.98
C VAL A 110 6.54 -3.73 -4.28
N GLY A 111 7.29 -4.75 -4.68
CA GLY A 111 6.73 -6.03 -5.10
C GLY A 111 5.66 -5.88 -6.18
N TYR A 112 4.68 -6.79 -6.18
CA TYR A 112 3.53 -6.68 -7.09
C TYR A 112 2.44 -5.73 -6.59
N GLU A 113 2.37 -5.52 -5.27
CA GLU A 113 1.31 -4.78 -4.62
C GLU A 113 1.37 -3.29 -4.94
N HIS A 114 2.57 -2.69 -4.86
CA HIS A 114 2.79 -1.27 -5.13
C HIS A 114 3.29 -0.98 -6.56
N LEU A 115 3.42 -2.01 -7.40
CA LEU A 115 3.90 -1.88 -8.78
C LEU A 115 3.15 -0.79 -9.60
N PRO A 116 1.82 -0.60 -9.47
CA PRO A 116 1.10 0.44 -10.21
C PRO A 116 1.63 1.87 -10.00
N TRP A 117 2.23 2.16 -8.84
CA TRP A 117 2.76 3.49 -8.50
C TRP A 117 4.27 3.60 -8.71
N LEU A 118 4.97 2.50 -9.03
CA LEU A 118 6.44 2.50 -9.12
C LEU A 118 6.98 3.54 -10.11
N LYS A 119 6.34 3.68 -11.26
CA LYS A 119 6.75 4.65 -12.29
C LYS A 119 6.54 6.10 -11.85
N HIS A 120 5.53 6.35 -11.02
CA HIS A 120 5.31 7.65 -10.39
C HIS A 120 6.41 7.96 -9.38
N GLU A 121 6.73 7.00 -8.50
CA GLU A 121 7.76 7.13 -7.46
C GLU A 121 9.16 7.36 -8.06
N LEU A 122 9.57 6.53 -9.03
CA LEU A 122 10.92 6.58 -9.60
C LEU A 122 11.06 7.65 -10.70
N GLY A 123 9.97 7.99 -11.36
CA GLY A 123 10.00 8.72 -12.62
C GLY A 123 10.48 7.86 -13.81
N PRO A 124 10.32 8.35 -15.05
CA PRO A 124 10.55 7.56 -16.26
C PRO A 124 12.01 7.15 -16.46
N PHE A 125 12.96 8.03 -16.10
CA PHE A 125 14.40 7.75 -16.26
C PHE A 125 14.87 6.60 -15.37
N ASN A 126 14.60 6.67 -14.05
CA ASN A 126 15.02 5.64 -13.11
C ASN A 126 14.28 4.32 -13.35
N SER A 127 13.02 4.39 -13.75
CA SER A 127 12.26 3.20 -14.20
C SER A 127 12.94 2.49 -15.37
N ASN A 128 13.39 3.25 -16.38
CA ASN A 128 14.12 2.68 -17.53
C ASN A 128 15.48 2.12 -17.15
N LEU A 129 16.21 2.81 -16.26
CA LEU A 129 17.51 2.35 -15.77
C LEU A 129 17.36 1.01 -15.02
N LEU A 130 16.38 0.90 -14.12
CA LEU A 130 16.13 -0.33 -13.37
C LEU A 130 15.84 -1.51 -14.29
N SER A 131 14.97 -1.31 -15.30
CA SER A 131 14.66 -2.32 -16.31
C SER A 131 15.91 -2.79 -17.06
N LYS A 132 16.76 -1.85 -17.52
CA LYS A 132 18.01 -2.18 -18.23
C LYS A 132 19.00 -2.95 -17.36
N VAL A 133 19.16 -2.57 -16.10
CA VAL A 133 20.02 -3.30 -15.15
C VAL A 133 19.50 -4.73 -14.95
N LYS A 134 18.18 -4.91 -14.77
CA LYS A 134 17.57 -6.23 -14.65
C LYS A 134 17.83 -7.09 -15.88
N THR A 135 17.60 -6.58 -17.08
CA THR A 135 17.84 -7.32 -18.34
C THR A 135 19.30 -7.70 -18.51
N GLN A 136 20.24 -6.84 -18.11
CA GLN A 136 21.66 -7.12 -18.23
C GLN A 136 22.13 -8.20 -17.23
N LEU A 137 21.63 -8.17 -16.00
CA LEU A 137 22.03 -9.11 -14.94
C LEU A 137 21.27 -10.43 -15.00
N ASP A 138 20.04 -10.43 -15.50
CA ASP A 138 19.18 -11.61 -15.60
C ASP A 138 18.42 -11.62 -16.94
N PRO A 139 19.14 -11.85 -18.06
CA PRO A 139 18.56 -11.82 -19.40
C PRO A 139 17.51 -12.92 -19.63
N ALA A 140 17.57 -14.01 -18.87
CA ALA A 140 16.58 -15.10 -18.90
C ALA A 140 15.37 -14.85 -17.98
N ASN A 141 15.37 -13.75 -17.22
CA ASN A 141 14.31 -13.35 -16.28
C ASN A 141 13.92 -14.45 -15.27
N ILE A 142 14.91 -15.08 -14.66
CA ILE A 142 14.74 -16.20 -13.70
C ILE A 142 14.45 -15.67 -12.28
N PHE A 143 15.08 -14.57 -11.87
CA PHE A 143 15.02 -14.08 -10.50
C PHE A 143 13.80 -13.20 -10.24
N ASN A 144 12.77 -13.77 -9.60
CA ASN A 144 11.53 -13.11 -9.17
C ASN A 144 10.91 -12.21 -10.25
N PRO A 145 10.53 -12.81 -11.40
CA PRO A 145 10.17 -12.08 -12.60
C PRO A 145 9.02 -11.12 -12.35
N GLY A 146 9.24 -9.84 -12.68
CA GLY A 146 8.22 -8.81 -12.73
C GLY A 146 7.79 -8.17 -11.41
N SER A 147 8.53 -8.42 -10.32
CA SER A 147 8.29 -7.79 -9.01
C SER A 147 8.71 -6.31 -8.91
N LEU A 148 9.43 -5.80 -9.92
CA LEU A 148 9.89 -4.42 -10.05
C LEU A 148 9.89 -3.98 -11.52
N ASP A 149 9.02 -4.59 -12.32
CA ASP A 149 8.92 -4.27 -13.74
C ASP A 149 7.79 -3.26 -13.97
N PRO A 150 8.12 -1.96 -14.18
CA PRO A 150 7.11 -0.91 -14.30
C PRO A 150 6.23 -1.04 -15.55
N GLU A 151 6.60 -1.90 -16.49
CA GLU A 151 5.84 -2.15 -17.73
C GLU A 151 5.05 -3.46 -17.67
N ARG A 152 5.13 -4.22 -16.57
CA ARG A 152 4.41 -5.48 -16.43
C ARG A 152 3.00 -5.28 -15.90
N VAL A 153 2.03 -5.82 -16.63
CA VAL A 153 0.64 -5.97 -16.19
C VAL A 153 0.49 -7.29 -15.40
N HIS A 154 0.57 -7.23 -14.07
CA HIS A 154 0.31 -8.40 -13.20
C HIS A 154 -1.21 -8.61 -13.00
N PRO A 155 -1.73 -9.83 -12.73
CA PRO A 155 -3.13 -10.02 -12.36
C PRO A 155 -3.60 -9.18 -11.16
N PHE A 156 -2.68 -8.83 -10.24
CA PHE A 156 -2.94 -7.84 -9.18
C PHE A 156 -3.31 -6.45 -9.73
N ILE A 157 -2.72 -6.06 -10.87
CA ILE A 157 -3.03 -4.80 -11.57
C ILE A 157 -4.40 -4.88 -12.24
N LYS A 158 -4.78 -6.04 -12.81
CA LYS A 158 -6.12 -6.23 -13.38
C LYS A 158 -7.24 -6.04 -12.35
N ALA A 159 -7.01 -6.42 -11.09
CA ALA A 159 -7.97 -6.17 -10.02
C ALA A 159 -8.14 -4.65 -9.79
N TYR A 160 -7.05 -3.88 -9.73
CA TYR A 160 -7.12 -2.42 -9.63
C TYR A 160 -7.81 -1.75 -10.83
N ASP A 161 -7.54 -2.21 -12.05
CA ASP A 161 -8.15 -1.66 -13.27
C ASP A 161 -9.65 -1.96 -13.36
N SER A 162 -10.12 -3.09 -12.84
CA SER A 162 -11.54 -3.48 -12.83
C SER A 162 -12.41 -2.74 -11.80
N ILE A 163 -11.79 -1.96 -10.92
CA ILE A 163 -12.45 -1.14 -9.89
C ILE A 163 -12.55 0.33 -10.33
N ALA A 164 -11.87 0.72 -11.42
CA ALA A 164 -11.79 2.10 -11.90
C ALA A 164 -12.94 2.53 -12.84
N ASP A 165 -13.94 1.68 -13.05
CA ASP A 165 -15.17 1.96 -13.81
C ASP A 165 -16.41 2.13 -12.91
#